data_AF-A0ABD2PHE0-F1
#
_entry.id   AF-A0ABD2PHE0-F1
#
_cell.length_a   1.000
_cell.length_b   1.000
_cell.length_c   1.000
_cell.angle_alpha   90.00
_cell.angle_beta   90.00
_cell.angle_gamma   90.00
#
_symmetry.space_group_name_H-M   'P 1'
#
loop_
_entity.id
_entity.type
_entity.pdbx_description
1 polymer ?
#
loop_
_entity_poly.entity_id
_entity_poly.type
_entity_poly.pdbx_seq_one_letter_code
_entity_poly.pdbx_strand_id
1 'polypeptide(L)'
;MSHRNRCKARIVPQQNKKICGIICFCQLVVVLSCVSLIYLTVVIYIPSYRAFHSGFELKPVMCQTINTSMINNCSWASCGEWCLTKASGFCPQIHATVRQNGTNVQFLNCTNFHKSSCPPVDGNAISKFNCNNGTECASLRGVFNCSLGHCRNMSEIYNCHYKADGFTLDSDKDNVKLNGFFECKGSRCTKIKKAFSCDRICPEKILSTSHNIFLNVDDSVYFADCQTAFAFNAARGNTEGYITNATQFWKARKNYLLMASCYSVEYNYTNHIINGTDCINGTIYSLDDVPKPSMTFKQYWNLTGKWREVVDPIDQKFLPMQSTLTIYNHSRLYINLEGCVNTLRGECMQFLHSHGRDGKNDTAQSKYPCFYNKNNNFMVIARYNLEKTRKELIIALSVPSVFFVVSFITLCIIMQSVRVDDDTRMRCKYCCTKDSDLTEMMVDNNKYEMSSPESDRPPKRFEKRYEENFKCH
;
A
#
# COMPACT_ATOMS: atom_id res chain seq x y z
N MET A 1 53.50 -25.10 -68.10
CA MET A 1 53.31 -23.63 -68.07
C MET A 1 51.97 -23.35 -68.76
N SER A 2 50.92 -22.89 -68.09
CA SER A 2 50.78 -21.51 -67.62
C SER A 2 49.80 -21.42 -66.44
N HIS A 3 50.05 -20.46 -65.56
CA HIS A 3 49.47 -20.30 -64.23
C HIS A 3 47.94 -20.14 -64.22
N ARG A 4 47.26 -20.97 -63.42
CA ARG A 4 45.94 -20.67 -62.87
C ARG A 4 46.10 -19.52 -61.87
N ASN A 5 45.76 -18.30 -62.28
CA ASN A 5 45.63 -17.16 -61.37
C ASN A 5 44.47 -17.42 -60.40
N ARG A 6 44.80 -18.00 -59.24
CA ARG A 6 43.97 -17.91 -58.02
C ARG A 6 44.09 -16.48 -57.46
N CYS A 7 43.01 -16.03 -56.84
CA CYS A 7 42.84 -14.74 -56.14
C CYS A 7 42.42 -13.55 -56.99
N LYS A 8 41.27 -13.65 -57.68
CA LYS A 8 40.41 -12.46 -57.86
C LYS A 8 39.83 -12.13 -56.48
N ALA A 9 40.20 -10.99 -55.90
CA ALA A 9 39.56 -10.49 -54.70
C ALA A 9 38.04 -10.40 -54.96
N ARG A 10 37.21 -11.00 -54.09
CA ARG A 10 35.76 -10.79 -54.13
C ARG A 10 35.51 -9.31 -53.84
N ILE A 11 35.39 -8.51 -54.89
CA ILE A 11 34.91 -7.13 -54.79
C ILE A 11 33.43 -7.26 -54.44
N VAL A 12 33.10 -7.11 -53.15
CA VAL A 12 31.72 -7.00 -52.69
C VAL A 12 31.16 -5.71 -53.28
N PRO A 13 30.17 -5.78 -54.19
CA PRO A 13 29.61 -4.56 -54.77
C PRO A 13 28.96 -3.73 -53.66
N GLN A 14 29.10 -2.40 -53.73
CA GLN A 14 28.44 -1.50 -52.80
C GLN A 14 26.93 -1.74 -52.85
N GLN A 15 26.40 -2.37 -51.81
CA GLN A 15 24.97 -2.62 -51.67
C GLN A 15 24.24 -1.31 -51.35
N ASN A 16 22.97 -1.24 -51.75
CA ASN A 16 22.12 -0.11 -51.38
C ASN A 16 21.87 -0.14 -49.86
N LYS A 17 22.62 0.69 -49.12
CA LYS A 17 22.57 0.76 -47.65
C LYS A 17 21.16 1.00 -47.12
N LYS A 18 20.31 1.69 -47.87
CA LYS A 18 18.91 1.95 -47.51
C LYS A 18 18.07 0.67 -47.51
N ILE A 19 18.17 -0.14 -48.58
CA ILE A 19 17.42 -1.40 -48.70
C ILE A 19 17.88 -2.41 -47.65
N CYS A 20 19.20 -2.58 -47.50
CA CYS A 20 19.78 -3.47 -46.50
C CYS A 20 19.42 -3.03 -45.07
N GLY A 21 19.42 -1.71 -44.80
CA GLY A 21 19.00 -1.15 -43.52
C GLY A 21 17.53 -1.41 -43.19
N ILE A 22 16.62 -1.26 -44.15
CA ILE A 22 15.19 -1.52 -43.96
C ILE A 22 14.93 -3.02 -43.71
N ILE A 23 15.57 -3.91 -44.47
CA ILE A 23 15.46 -5.37 -44.26
C ILE A 23 15.94 -5.73 -42.86
N CYS A 24 17.13 -5.26 -42.47
CA CYS A 24 17.72 -5.54 -41.17
C CYS A 24 16.83 -5.01 -40.03
N PHE A 25 16.30 -3.79 -40.17
CA PHE A 25 15.39 -3.21 -39.18
C PHE A 25 14.09 -4.01 -39.06
N CYS A 26 13.44 -4.36 -40.17
CA CYS A 26 12.19 -5.13 -40.13
C CYS A 26 12.42 -6.54 -39.58
N GLN A 27 13.54 -7.19 -39.93
CA GLN A 27 13.92 -8.48 -39.34
C GLN A 27 14.14 -8.37 -37.83
N LEU A 28 14.84 -7.33 -37.36
CA LEU A 28 15.04 -7.08 -35.94
C LEU A 28 13.71 -6.87 -35.22
N VAL A 29 12.81 -6.05 -35.78
CA VAL A 29 11.49 -5.78 -35.18
C VAL A 29 10.64 -7.05 -35.11
N VAL A 30 10.65 -7.90 -36.16
CA VAL A 30 9.95 -9.20 -36.14
C VAL A 30 10.49 -10.09 -35.02
N VAL A 31 11.82 -10.23 -34.91
CA VAL A 31 12.44 -11.06 -33.86
C VAL A 31 12.12 -10.53 -32.47
N LEU A 32 12.28 -9.23 -32.24
CA LEU A 32 11.97 -8.61 -30.94
C LEU A 32 10.49 -8.71 -30.59
N SER A 33 9.59 -8.58 -31.57
CA SER A 33 8.14 -8.71 -31.35
C SER A 33 7.76 -10.15 -30.99
N CYS A 34 8.33 -11.15 -31.67
CA CYS A 34 8.14 -12.56 -31.32
C CYS A 34 8.60 -12.88 -29.91
N VAL A 35 9.82 -12.45 -29.55
CA VAL A 35 10.36 -12.65 -28.20
C VAL A 35 9.46 -11.96 -27.17
N SER A 36 9.04 -10.72 -27.45
CA SER A 36 8.14 -9.96 -26.58
C SER A 36 6.83 -10.70 -26.31
N LEU A 37 6.17 -11.25 -27.35
CA LEU A 37 4.92 -12.01 -27.18
C LEU A 37 5.09 -13.25 -26.28
N ILE A 38 6.21 -13.96 -26.39
CA ILE A 38 6.51 -15.13 -25.54
C ILE A 38 6.64 -14.69 -24.07
N TYR A 39 7.42 -13.65 -23.80
CA TYR A 39 7.59 -13.14 -22.43
C TYR A 39 6.28 -12.59 -21.84
N LEU A 40 5.51 -11.86 -22.64
CA LEU A 40 4.22 -11.30 -22.23
C LEU A 40 3.19 -12.37 -21.89
N THR A 41 3.32 -13.57 -22.46
CA THR A 41 2.45 -14.69 -22.10
C THR A 41 2.62 -15.06 -20.62
N VAL A 42 3.86 -15.15 -20.14
CA VAL A 42 4.14 -15.50 -18.74
C VAL A 42 3.90 -14.32 -17.81
N VAL A 43 4.29 -13.12 -18.21
CA VAL A 43 4.27 -11.93 -17.34
C VAL A 43 2.89 -11.29 -17.23
N ILE A 44 2.09 -11.29 -18.31
CA ILE A 44 0.81 -10.54 -18.36
C ILE A 44 -0.38 -11.46 -18.63
N TYR A 45 -0.31 -12.33 -19.63
CA TYR A 45 -1.46 -13.17 -20.00
C TYR A 45 -1.85 -14.15 -18.89
N ILE A 46 -0.91 -14.95 -18.37
CA ILE A 46 -1.21 -15.95 -17.32
C ILE A 46 -1.78 -15.30 -16.05
N PRO A 47 -1.18 -14.24 -15.48
CA PRO A 47 -1.75 -13.55 -14.32
C PRO A 47 -3.12 -12.93 -14.62
N SER A 48 -3.30 -12.34 -15.81
CA SER A 48 -4.59 -11.75 -16.21
C SER A 48 -5.68 -12.82 -16.34
N TYR A 49 -5.37 -13.96 -16.96
CA TYR A 49 -6.27 -15.09 -17.07
C TYR A 49 -6.73 -15.57 -15.70
N ARG A 50 -5.79 -15.76 -14.76
CA ARG A 50 -6.12 -16.11 -13.37
C ARG A 50 -7.01 -15.06 -12.70
N ALA A 51 -6.76 -13.77 -12.96
CA ALA A 51 -7.58 -12.70 -12.42
C ALA A 51 -9.02 -12.69 -12.95
N PHE A 52 -9.22 -12.97 -14.24
CA PHE A 52 -10.57 -13.08 -14.82
C PHE A 52 -11.34 -14.32 -14.33
N HIS A 53 -10.62 -15.40 -13.99
CA HIS A 53 -11.21 -16.64 -13.50
C HIS A 53 -11.18 -16.79 -11.97
N SER A 54 -10.80 -15.74 -11.22
CA SER A 54 -10.65 -15.83 -9.77
C SER A 54 -11.99 -15.84 -9.01
N GLY A 55 -13.09 -15.41 -9.65
CA GLY A 55 -14.43 -15.38 -9.06
C GLY A 55 -14.60 -14.37 -7.92
N PHE A 56 -13.75 -13.35 -7.87
CA PHE A 56 -13.88 -12.27 -6.89
C PHE A 56 -14.94 -11.26 -7.33
N GLU A 57 -15.67 -10.73 -6.35
CA GLU A 57 -16.60 -9.64 -6.58
C GLU A 57 -15.85 -8.36 -6.96
N LEU A 58 -16.41 -7.58 -7.89
CA LEU A 58 -15.83 -6.32 -8.35
C LEU A 58 -16.15 -5.14 -7.42
N LYS A 59 -17.19 -5.26 -6.60
CA LYS A 59 -17.56 -4.25 -5.62
C LYS A 59 -16.81 -4.54 -4.31
N PRO A 60 -16.03 -3.58 -3.79
CA PRO A 60 -15.34 -3.78 -2.54
C PRO A 60 -16.32 -3.80 -1.37
N VAL A 61 -16.02 -4.65 -0.40
CA VAL A 61 -16.64 -4.70 0.93
C VAL A 61 -15.63 -4.26 1.97
N MET A 62 -16.01 -4.21 3.24
CA MET A 62 -15.09 -3.78 4.30
C MET A 62 -14.46 -4.98 5.00
N CYS A 63 -13.13 -4.99 5.03
CA CYS A 63 -12.35 -5.91 5.83
C CYS A 63 -11.86 -5.25 7.11
N GLN A 64 -11.72 -6.05 8.15
CA GLN A 64 -11.15 -5.62 9.42
C GLN A 64 -10.16 -6.65 9.92
N THR A 65 -8.97 -6.20 10.28
CA THR A 65 -7.91 -7.10 10.73
C THR A 65 -8.18 -7.60 12.14
N ILE A 66 -8.14 -8.92 12.30
CA ILE A 66 -8.42 -9.61 13.57
C ILE A 66 -7.15 -10.14 14.23
N ASN A 67 -6.14 -10.52 13.44
CA ASN A 67 -4.89 -11.03 13.95
C ASN A 67 -3.77 -10.81 12.94
N THR A 68 -2.65 -10.32 13.44
CA THR A 68 -1.41 -10.18 12.69
C THR A 68 -0.31 -10.95 13.39
N SER A 69 0.38 -11.79 12.64
CA SER A 69 1.58 -12.51 13.09
C SER A 69 2.73 -12.32 12.12
N MET A 70 3.94 -12.27 12.66
CA MET A 70 5.18 -12.26 11.89
C MET A 70 5.94 -13.53 12.27
N ILE A 71 6.07 -14.47 11.32
CA ILE A 71 6.66 -15.79 11.56
C ILE A 71 7.87 -15.95 10.64
N ASN A 72 8.94 -16.57 11.14
CA ASN A 72 10.11 -16.92 10.35
C ASN A 72 9.83 -18.25 9.61
N ASN A 73 10.10 -18.29 8.29
CA ASN A 73 9.86 -19.44 7.41
C ASN A 73 8.37 -19.83 7.28
N CYS A 74 7.63 -19.12 6.43
CA CYS A 74 6.18 -19.28 6.29
C CYS A 74 5.75 -20.11 5.08
N SER A 75 4.61 -20.81 5.22
CA SER A 75 3.92 -21.45 4.10
C SER A 75 3.19 -20.45 3.20
N TRP A 76 2.74 -19.33 3.75
CA TRP A 76 2.10 -18.22 3.04
C TRP A 76 2.41 -16.89 3.74
N ALA A 77 2.35 -15.81 2.98
CA ALA A 77 2.45 -14.44 3.47
C ALA A 77 1.38 -13.57 2.80
N SER A 78 0.88 -12.57 3.53
CA SER A 78 -0.07 -11.58 3.01
C SER A 78 0.56 -10.67 1.95
N CYS A 79 1.86 -10.41 2.08
CA CYS A 79 2.64 -9.66 1.12
C CYS A 79 4.10 -10.13 1.17
N GLY A 80 4.63 -10.59 0.03
CA GLY A 80 6.05 -10.83 -0.20
C GLY A 80 6.62 -9.84 -1.21
N GLU A 81 7.91 -9.52 -1.06
CA GLU A 81 8.67 -8.79 -2.09
C GLU A 81 9.50 -9.81 -2.89
N TRP A 82 9.73 -9.55 -4.18
CA TRP A 82 10.46 -10.43 -5.11
C TRP A 82 9.83 -11.81 -5.33
N CYS A 83 8.82 -11.87 -6.20
CA CYS A 83 7.97 -13.06 -6.42
C CYS A 83 8.65 -14.26 -7.11
N LEU A 84 9.97 -14.19 -7.34
CA LEU A 84 10.76 -15.29 -7.91
C LEU A 84 11.24 -16.29 -6.86
N THR A 85 11.33 -15.88 -5.60
CA THR A 85 11.78 -16.74 -4.50
C THR A 85 10.77 -16.73 -3.35
N LYS A 86 10.71 -17.82 -2.59
CA LYS A 86 9.91 -17.83 -1.37
C LYS A 86 10.54 -16.87 -0.36
N ALA A 87 9.75 -15.94 0.17
CA ALA A 87 10.18 -15.06 1.24
C ALA A 87 10.61 -15.91 2.45
N SER A 88 11.89 -15.89 2.81
CA SER A 88 12.45 -16.73 3.88
C SER A 88 12.57 -16.01 5.22
N GLY A 89 12.37 -14.70 5.28
CA GLY A 89 12.48 -13.89 6.51
C GLY A 89 11.31 -12.95 6.79
N PHE A 90 10.83 -12.19 5.79
CA PHE A 90 9.72 -11.26 5.96
C PHE A 90 8.40 -11.89 5.51
N CYS A 91 7.61 -12.38 6.47
CA CYS A 91 6.34 -13.05 6.19
C CYS A 91 5.23 -12.58 7.14
N PRO A 92 4.61 -11.42 6.85
CA PRO A 92 3.43 -11.00 7.57
C PRO A 92 2.25 -11.91 7.23
N GLN A 93 1.55 -12.40 8.25
CA GLN A 93 0.32 -13.17 8.11
C GLN A 93 -0.80 -12.38 8.77
N ILE A 94 -1.65 -11.80 7.92
CA ILE A 94 -2.78 -10.98 8.34
C ILE A 94 -4.05 -11.76 8.09
N HIS A 95 -4.85 -11.92 9.14
CA HIS A 95 -6.20 -12.45 9.06
C HIS A 95 -7.18 -11.32 9.21
N ALA A 96 -8.22 -11.35 8.38
CA ALA A 96 -9.27 -10.35 8.37
C ALA A 96 -10.65 -11.01 8.48
N THR A 97 -11.57 -10.31 9.16
CA THR A 97 -13.01 -10.54 9.04
C THR A 97 -13.53 -9.70 7.88
N VAL A 98 -14.51 -10.23 7.16
CA VAL A 98 -15.08 -9.65 5.95
C VAL A 98 -16.53 -9.33 6.24
N ARG A 99 -16.93 -8.08 6.02
CA ARG A 99 -18.31 -7.62 6.25
C ARG A 99 -18.78 -6.71 5.12
N GLN A 100 -20.09 -6.65 4.93
CA GLN A 100 -20.71 -5.66 4.06
C GLN A 100 -20.46 -4.23 4.56
N ASN A 101 -20.65 -3.27 3.66
CA ASN A 101 -20.59 -1.85 3.98
C ASN A 101 -21.77 -1.49 4.92
N GLY A 102 -21.48 -0.66 5.91
CA GLY A 102 -22.44 -0.09 6.84
C GLY A 102 -23.18 1.11 6.24
N THR A 103 -23.63 2.00 7.11
CA THR A 103 -24.49 3.12 6.74
C THR A 103 -23.68 4.39 6.53
N ASN A 104 -23.90 5.07 5.40
CA ASN A 104 -23.46 6.42 5.16
C ASN A 104 -24.48 7.37 5.80
N VAL A 105 -24.00 8.15 6.76
CA VAL A 105 -24.82 9.01 7.62
C VAL A 105 -24.41 10.46 7.50
N GLN A 106 -25.37 11.35 7.70
CA GLN A 106 -25.15 12.77 7.77
C GLN A 106 -25.88 13.36 8.97
N PHE A 107 -25.14 14.06 9.82
CA PHE A 107 -25.66 14.77 10.97
C PHE A 107 -25.78 16.26 10.65
N LEU A 108 -26.92 16.86 10.97
CA LEU A 108 -27.22 18.26 10.68
C LEU A 108 -27.23 19.11 11.95
N ASN A 109 -26.95 20.41 11.77
CA ASN A 109 -26.91 21.43 12.81
C ASN A 109 -25.99 21.04 13.97
N CYS A 110 -24.78 20.61 13.63
CA CYS A 110 -23.76 20.19 14.57
C CYS A 110 -22.96 21.38 15.11
N THR A 111 -22.83 21.47 16.42
CA THR A 111 -22.02 22.48 17.13
C THR A 111 -20.97 21.79 18.00
N ASN A 112 -19.97 22.55 18.47
CA ASN A 112 -18.88 22.04 19.33
C ASN A 112 -18.21 20.77 18.78
N PHE A 113 -17.81 20.80 17.51
CA PHE A 113 -17.09 19.68 16.92
C PHE A 113 -15.67 19.60 17.46
N HIS A 114 -15.35 18.50 18.11
CA HIS A 114 -14.03 18.23 18.67
C HIS A 114 -13.57 16.82 18.28
N LYS A 115 -12.24 16.67 18.26
CA LYS A 115 -11.55 15.40 18.01
C LYS A 115 -10.61 15.14 19.17
N SER A 116 -10.69 13.94 19.74
CA SER A 116 -9.65 13.42 20.62
C SER A 116 -9.02 12.18 20.01
N SER A 117 -7.69 12.08 20.06
CA SER A 117 -6.92 10.97 19.49
C SER A 117 -6.07 10.27 20.53
N CYS A 118 -6.02 8.94 20.47
CA CYS A 118 -5.06 8.15 21.22
C CYS A 118 -4.24 7.28 20.25
N PRO A 119 -3.22 7.84 19.59
CA PRO A 119 -2.46 7.14 18.55
C PRO A 119 -1.69 5.92 19.09
N PRO A 120 -1.33 4.95 18.24
CA PRO A 120 -0.48 3.83 18.63
C PRO A 120 0.87 4.34 19.13
N VAL A 121 1.42 3.68 20.15
CA VAL A 121 2.66 4.15 20.76
C VAL A 121 3.86 3.76 19.90
N ASP A 122 4.68 4.75 19.54
CA ASP A 122 5.97 4.49 18.89
C ASP A 122 6.99 4.01 19.93
N GLY A 123 7.36 2.73 19.86
CA GLY A 123 8.35 2.12 20.73
C GLY A 123 9.77 2.69 20.59
N ASN A 124 10.03 3.51 19.57
CA ASN A 124 11.29 4.22 19.38
C ASN A 124 11.36 5.55 20.14
N ALA A 125 10.21 6.15 20.46
CA ALA A 125 10.13 7.40 21.21
C ALA A 125 10.32 7.22 22.73
N ILE A 126 10.26 5.97 23.22
CA ILE A 126 10.48 5.64 24.63
C ILE A 126 11.94 5.89 25.00
N SER A 127 12.16 6.50 26.16
CA SER A 127 13.50 6.70 26.72
C SER A 127 14.26 5.35 26.83
N LYS A 128 15.45 5.32 26.22
CA LYS A 128 16.35 4.16 26.22
C LYS A 128 17.50 4.45 27.18
N PHE A 129 17.71 3.56 28.15
CA PHE A 129 18.78 3.62 29.13
C PHE A 129 19.77 2.50 28.86
N ASN A 130 21.07 2.82 28.91
CA ASN A 130 22.11 1.82 28.75
C ASN A 130 22.77 1.57 30.10
N CYS A 131 22.27 0.58 30.85
CA CYS A 131 22.81 0.24 32.16
C CYS A 131 24.22 -0.37 32.10
N ASN A 132 24.73 -0.70 30.91
CA ASN A 132 26.12 -1.13 30.75
C ASN A 132 27.10 0.04 30.82
N ASN A 133 26.64 1.27 30.56
CA ASN A 133 27.41 2.48 30.71
C ASN A 133 27.15 3.05 32.12
N GLY A 134 28.22 3.29 32.89
CA GLY A 134 28.15 3.52 34.34
C GLY A 134 27.10 4.57 34.77
N THR A 135 26.44 4.29 35.90
CA THR A 135 25.46 5.09 36.64
C THR A 135 24.18 5.57 35.94
N GLU A 136 24.01 5.37 34.61
CA GLU A 136 22.77 5.75 33.90
C GLU A 136 21.50 5.13 34.51
N CYS A 137 21.64 3.98 35.18
CA CYS A 137 20.55 3.22 35.78
C CYS A 137 20.50 3.28 37.32
N ALA A 138 21.19 4.25 37.94
CA ALA A 138 21.18 4.42 39.39
C ALA A 138 19.85 4.99 39.93
N SER A 139 19.08 5.69 39.09
CA SER A 139 17.87 6.43 39.47
C SER A 139 16.64 6.04 38.64
N LEU A 140 16.51 4.77 38.27
CA LEU A 140 15.37 4.27 37.50
C LEU A 140 14.09 4.23 38.35
N ARG A 141 12.99 4.79 37.84
CA ARG A 141 11.69 4.73 38.51
C ARG A 141 10.59 4.33 37.53
N GLY A 142 9.88 3.26 37.85
CA GLY A 142 8.80 2.72 37.03
C GLY A 142 9.09 1.31 36.53
N VAL A 143 8.41 0.93 35.44
CA VAL A 143 8.51 -0.39 34.81
C VAL A 143 9.40 -0.31 33.58
N PHE A 144 10.40 -1.18 33.55
CA PHE A 144 11.37 -1.24 32.46
C PHE A 144 11.33 -2.58 31.75
N ASN A 145 11.43 -2.54 30.41
CA ASN A 145 11.71 -3.70 29.59
C ASN A 145 13.19 -3.68 29.21
N CYS A 146 13.95 -4.64 29.73
CA CYS A 146 15.40 -4.70 29.58
C CYS A 146 15.82 -5.91 28.75
N SER A 147 16.81 -5.72 27.87
CA SER A 147 17.48 -6.79 27.13
C SER A 147 18.98 -6.56 27.19
N LEU A 148 19.69 -7.41 27.95
CA LEU A 148 21.15 -7.36 28.11
C LEU A 148 21.67 -6.00 28.60
N GLY A 149 21.02 -5.44 29.62
CA GLY A 149 21.39 -4.13 30.19
C GLY A 149 20.86 -2.90 29.43
N HIS A 150 20.26 -3.07 28.25
CA HIS A 150 19.53 -2.00 27.57
C HIS A 150 18.07 -1.98 28.01
N CYS A 151 17.66 -0.94 28.73
CA CYS A 151 16.34 -0.82 29.33
C CYS A 151 15.50 0.27 28.66
N ARG A 152 14.20 0.03 28.53
CA ARG A 152 13.22 1.02 28.03
C ARG A 152 12.16 1.29 29.08
N ASN A 153 11.85 2.56 29.34
CA ASN A 153 10.87 2.94 30.35
C ASN A 153 9.43 2.78 29.83
N MET A 154 8.78 1.67 30.16
CA MET A 154 7.39 1.45 29.75
C MET A 154 6.40 2.36 30.48
N SER A 155 6.74 2.82 31.70
CA SER A 155 5.84 3.65 32.51
C SER A 155 5.58 5.05 31.94
N GLU A 156 6.33 5.50 30.94
CA GLU A 156 6.07 6.79 30.26
C GLU A 156 4.79 6.75 29.43
N ILE A 157 4.44 5.59 28.90
CA ILE A 157 3.41 5.43 27.86
C ILE A 157 2.34 4.40 28.22
N TYR A 158 2.64 3.53 29.18
CA TYR A 158 1.78 2.44 29.61
C TYR A 158 1.58 2.49 31.12
N ASN A 159 0.34 2.31 31.55
CA ASN A 159 -0.03 2.05 32.92
C ASN A 159 -0.18 0.55 33.12
N CYS A 160 0.84 -0.10 33.69
CA CYS A 160 0.93 -1.54 33.81
C CYS A 160 0.40 -2.06 35.16
N HIS A 161 -0.39 -3.14 35.12
CA HIS A 161 -0.93 -3.84 36.28
C HIS A 161 -0.12 -5.10 36.55
N TYR A 162 0.87 -5.00 37.43
CA TYR A 162 1.83 -6.07 37.67
C TYR A 162 2.02 -6.33 39.16
N LYS A 163 2.68 -7.46 39.47
CA LYS A 163 3.15 -7.78 40.81
C LYS A 163 4.62 -8.19 40.74
N ALA A 164 5.46 -7.45 41.44
CA ALA A 164 6.90 -7.70 41.49
C ALA A 164 7.22 -8.86 42.46
N ASP A 165 6.97 -10.09 42.00
CA ASP A 165 7.18 -11.34 42.76
C ASP A 165 8.60 -11.96 42.56
N GLY A 166 9.50 -11.27 41.85
CA GLY A 166 10.82 -11.79 41.49
C GLY A 166 11.94 -11.46 42.48
N PHE A 167 13.17 -11.73 42.07
CA PHE A 167 14.35 -11.32 42.81
C PHE A 167 14.59 -9.82 42.62
N THR A 168 15.17 -9.18 43.63
CA THR A 168 15.57 -7.77 43.59
C THR A 168 17.08 -7.68 43.38
N LEU A 169 17.50 -6.83 42.47
CA LEU A 169 18.91 -6.57 42.13
C LEU A 169 19.19 -5.07 42.19
N ASP A 170 20.47 -4.70 42.28
CA ASP A 170 20.92 -3.32 42.20
C ASP A 170 21.29 -2.98 40.75
N SER A 171 20.56 -2.08 40.10
CA SER A 171 20.73 -1.70 38.69
C SER A 171 21.93 -0.79 38.42
N ASP A 172 22.71 -0.44 39.45
CA ASP A 172 24.02 0.20 39.29
C ASP A 172 25.18 -0.83 39.38
N LYS A 173 24.98 -1.93 40.13
CA LYS A 173 26.02 -2.95 40.37
C LYS A 173 25.84 -4.26 39.58
N ASP A 174 24.60 -4.70 39.35
CA ASP A 174 24.22 -5.98 38.75
C ASP A 174 23.68 -5.84 37.31
N ASN A 175 24.16 -4.83 36.58
CA ASN A 175 23.52 -4.29 35.36
C ASN A 175 23.50 -5.28 34.20
N VAL A 176 24.49 -6.18 34.16
CA VAL A 176 24.64 -7.23 33.14
C VAL A 176 23.53 -8.30 33.26
N LYS A 177 22.87 -8.42 34.43
CA LYS A 177 21.81 -9.42 34.68
C LYS A 177 20.40 -8.92 34.36
N LEU A 178 20.26 -7.68 33.88
CA LEU A 178 18.96 -7.09 33.52
C LEU A 178 18.45 -7.64 32.18
N ASN A 179 17.61 -8.67 32.27
CA ASN A 179 16.89 -9.25 31.13
C ASN A 179 15.44 -9.61 31.49
N GLY A 180 14.48 -9.02 30.77
CA GLY A 180 13.04 -9.09 30.99
C GLY A 180 12.44 -7.81 31.59
N PHE A 181 11.29 -7.94 32.24
CA PHE A 181 10.57 -6.81 32.84
C PHE A 181 10.94 -6.62 34.32
N PHE A 182 11.16 -5.37 34.73
CA PHE A 182 11.53 -5.01 36.10
C PHE A 182 10.73 -3.80 36.59
N GLU A 183 10.37 -3.82 37.87
CA GLU A 183 9.94 -2.62 38.60
C GLU A 183 11.16 -2.03 39.30
N CYS A 184 11.52 -0.80 38.97
CA CYS A 184 12.65 -0.09 39.56
C CYS A 184 12.18 1.06 40.47
N LYS A 185 12.82 1.18 41.63
CA LYS A 185 12.63 2.26 42.61
C LYS A 185 14.00 2.80 43.01
N GLY A 186 14.57 3.66 42.18
CA GLY A 186 15.96 4.11 42.28
C GLY A 186 16.90 3.04 41.73
N SER A 187 17.92 2.66 42.50
CA SER A 187 18.87 1.61 42.12
C SER A 187 18.34 0.20 42.35
N ARG A 188 17.20 0.02 43.03
CA ARG A 188 16.65 -1.30 43.33
C ARG A 188 15.60 -1.68 42.30
N CYS A 189 15.88 -2.74 41.53
CA CYS A 189 14.99 -3.27 40.51
C CYS A 189 14.54 -4.69 40.85
N THR A 190 13.23 -4.93 40.90
CA THR A 190 12.64 -6.24 41.19
C THR A 190 12.05 -6.84 39.92
N LYS A 191 12.41 -8.09 39.60
CA LYS A 191 11.96 -8.77 38.38
C LYS A 191 10.46 -9.09 38.42
N ILE A 192 9.77 -8.87 37.31
CA ILE A 192 8.38 -9.28 37.11
C ILE A 192 8.39 -10.61 36.35
N LYS A 193 8.02 -11.71 37.02
CA LYS A 193 8.05 -13.07 36.43
C LYS A 193 6.79 -13.44 35.67
N LYS A 194 5.63 -12.97 36.13
CA LYS A 194 4.32 -13.31 35.57
C LYS A 194 4.00 -12.37 34.41
N ALA A 195 3.28 -12.89 33.41
CA ALA A 195 2.68 -12.04 32.39
C ALA A 195 1.75 -11.03 33.07
N PHE A 196 1.82 -9.78 32.62
CA PHE A 196 1.04 -8.67 33.12
C PHE A 196 0.39 -7.92 31.96
N SER A 197 -0.64 -7.14 32.26
CA SER A 197 -1.36 -6.32 31.28
C SER A 197 -1.04 -4.85 31.50
N CYS A 198 -0.95 -4.10 30.41
CA CYS A 198 -0.74 -2.66 30.46
C CYS A 198 -1.80 -1.94 29.66
N ASP A 199 -2.37 -0.91 30.27
CA ASP A 199 -3.25 0.03 29.59
C ASP A 199 -2.40 1.13 28.94
N ARG A 200 -2.74 1.56 27.74
CA ARG A 200 -2.11 2.74 27.10
C ARG A 200 -2.53 4.02 27.82
N ILE A 201 -1.56 4.92 28.07
CA ILE A 201 -1.84 6.26 28.58
C ILE A 201 -2.20 7.16 27.40
N CYS A 202 -3.46 7.58 27.34
CA CYS A 202 -3.94 8.58 26.38
C CYS A 202 -3.92 9.96 27.06
N PRO A 203 -3.13 10.94 26.58
CA PRO A 203 -3.04 12.26 27.20
C PRO A 203 -4.34 13.07 27.04
N GLU A 204 -5.03 12.87 25.91
CA GLU A 204 -6.28 13.55 25.61
C GLU A 204 -7.46 12.87 26.31
N LYS A 205 -8.40 13.69 26.80
CA LYS A 205 -9.66 13.24 27.40
C LYS A 205 -10.82 13.58 26.46
N ILE A 206 -11.83 12.71 26.46
CA ILE A 206 -13.04 12.90 25.65
C ILE A 206 -14.02 13.72 26.49
N LEU A 207 -14.42 14.89 26.01
CA LEU A 207 -15.37 15.75 26.71
C LEU A 207 -16.78 15.17 26.57
N SER A 208 -17.44 14.89 27.70
CA SER A 208 -18.78 14.30 27.69
C SER A 208 -19.88 15.32 27.94
N THR A 209 -19.56 16.44 28.58
CA THR A 209 -20.48 17.57 28.75
C THR A 209 -20.76 18.22 27.40
N SER A 210 -22.02 18.64 27.16
CA SER A 210 -22.48 19.37 25.98
C SER A 210 -22.26 18.68 24.62
N HIS A 211 -22.16 17.35 24.57
CA HIS A 211 -22.09 16.59 23.33
C HIS A 211 -23.06 15.41 23.38
N ASN A 212 -23.72 15.14 22.25
CA ASN A 212 -24.74 14.10 22.15
C ASN A 212 -24.38 13.00 21.13
N ILE A 213 -23.31 13.18 20.36
CA ILE A 213 -22.81 12.21 19.39
C ILE A 213 -21.32 11.96 19.62
N PHE A 214 -20.93 10.68 19.61
CA PHE A 214 -19.55 10.22 19.64
C PHE A 214 -19.31 9.22 18.50
N LEU A 215 -18.48 9.58 17.54
CA LEU A 215 -18.12 8.75 16.39
C LEU A 215 -16.68 8.28 16.52
N ASN A 216 -16.44 6.97 16.64
CA ASN A 216 -15.08 6.44 16.66
C ASN A 216 -14.60 6.09 15.25
N VAL A 217 -13.41 6.60 14.93
CA VAL A 217 -12.70 6.34 13.67
C VAL A 217 -11.26 6.01 14.03
N ASP A 218 -10.84 4.79 13.73
CA ASP A 218 -9.58 4.24 14.18
C ASP A 218 -9.34 4.55 15.69
N ASP A 219 -8.20 5.16 16.00
CA ASP A 219 -7.73 5.53 17.34
C ASP A 219 -8.27 6.90 17.82
N SER A 220 -9.17 7.52 17.06
CA SER A 220 -9.76 8.83 17.36
C SER A 220 -11.26 8.73 17.64
N VAL A 221 -11.73 9.61 18.52
CA VAL A 221 -13.16 9.81 18.80
C VAL A 221 -13.51 11.25 18.44
N TYR A 222 -14.47 11.40 17.56
CA TYR A 222 -15.07 12.66 17.16
C TYR A 222 -16.35 12.86 17.93
N PHE A 223 -16.56 14.04 18.49
CA PHE A 223 -17.77 14.33 19.26
C PHE A 223 -18.29 15.73 18.98
N ALA A 224 -19.62 15.84 18.98
CA ALA A 224 -20.35 17.04 18.61
C ALA A 224 -21.75 17.03 19.25
N ASP A 225 -22.41 18.18 19.25
CA ASP A 225 -23.83 18.31 19.57
C ASP A 225 -24.63 18.59 18.29
N CYS A 226 -25.38 17.61 17.79
CA CYS A 226 -26.19 17.75 16.57
C CYS A 226 -27.68 17.53 16.82
N GLN A 227 -28.54 17.97 15.91
CA GLN A 227 -29.99 17.91 16.11
C GLN A 227 -30.65 16.66 15.49
N THR A 228 -30.26 16.31 14.27
CA THR A 228 -30.89 15.23 13.48
C THR A 228 -29.87 14.51 12.62
N ALA A 229 -30.13 13.24 12.30
CA ALA A 229 -29.30 12.45 11.40
C ALA A 229 -30.10 11.73 10.31
N PHE A 230 -29.53 11.69 9.12
CA PHE A 230 -30.08 11.06 7.93
C PHE A 230 -29.14 9.97 7.40
N ALA A 231 -29.72 8.90 6.87
CA ALA A 231 -29.01 7.83 6.20
C ALA A 231 -29.31 7.83 4.70
N PHE A 232 -28.30 7.52 3.88
CA PHE A 232 -28.39 7.47 2.40
C PHE A 232 -28.38 6.05 1.83
N ASN A 233 -28.16 5.06 2.67
CA ASN A 233 -28.22 3.65 2.30
C ASN A 233 -28.74 2.84 3.49
N ALA A 234 -29.28 1.67 3.18
CA ALA A 234 -29.75 0.71 4.18
C ALA A 234 -28.98 -0.60 4.04
N ALA A 235 -28.57 -1.15 5.18
CA ALA A 235 -27.96 -2.47 5.27
C ALA A 235 -29.00 -3.58 5.11
N ARG A 236 -28.54 -4.74 4.63
CA ARG A 236 -29.37 -5.95 4.47
C ARG A 236 -28.62 -7.18 4.98
N GLY A 237 -28.23 -7.14 6.26
CA GLY A 237 -27.45 -8.19 6.91
C GLY A 237 -26.15 -8.48 6.15
N ASN A 238 -25.92 -9.76 5.83
CA ASN A 238 -24.71 -10.21 5.11
C ASN A 238 -24.77 -10.02 3.58
N THR A 239 -25.87 -9.47 3.05
CA THR A 239 -26.02 -9.18 1.62
C THR A 239 -25.79 -7.71 1.30
N GLU A 240 -25.57 -7.41 0.01
CA GLU A 240 -25.34 -6.04 -0.43
C GLU A 240 -26.51 -5.13 -0.01
N GLY A 241 -26.18 -4.02 0.65
CA GLY A 241 -27.14 -2.97 0.97
C GLY A 241 -27.65 -2.24 -0.27
N TYR A 242 -28.68 -1.42 -0.10
CA TYR A 242 -29.26 -0.64 -1.19
C TYR A 242 -29.24 0.85 -0.86
N ILE A 243 -29.10 1.67 -1.90
CA ILE A 243 -29.17 3.13 -1.77
C ILE A 243 -30.62 3.52 -1.55
N THR A 244 -30.84 4.44 -0.61
CA THR A 244 -32.15 4.93 -0.22
C THR A 244 -32.18 6.45 -0.29
N ASN A 245 -33.37 7.02 -0.45
CA ASN A 245 -33.53 8.46 -0.22
C ASN A 245 -33.15 8.80 1.23
N ALA A 246 -32.76 10.05 1.46
CA ALA A 246 -32.37 10.55 2.77
C ALA A 246 -33.44 10.23 3.82
N THR A 247 -33.17 9.23 4.66
CA THR A 247 -34.12 8.73 5.65
C THR A 247 -33.66 9.13 7.04
N GLN A 248 -34.51 9.83 7.79
CA GLN A 248 -34.18 10.22 9.15
C GLN A 248 -34.20 8.99 10.07
N PHE A 249 -33.04 8.63 10.63
CA PHE A 249 -32.92 7.47 11.53
C PHE A 249 -32.70 7.89 12.99
N TRP A 250 -32.23 9.12 13.24
CA TRP A 250 -31.95 9.60 14.59
C TRP A 250 -32.32 11.07 14.75
N LYS A 251 -32.77 11.42 15.95
CA LYS A 251 -33.09 12.78 16.39
C LYS A 251 -32.63 12.96 17.83
N ALA A 252 -32.05 14.11 18.13
CA ALA A 252 -31.58 14.44 19.47
C ALA A 252 -32.72 14.38 20.48
N ARG A 253 -32.48 13.69 21.60
CA ARG A 253 -33.39 13.59 22.75
C ARG A 253 -32.66 14.08 23.99
N LYS A 254 -33.40 14.71 24.91
CA LYS A 254 -32.84 15.11 26.20
C LYS A 254 -32.42 13.84 26.97
N ASN A 255 -31.23 13.88 27.57
CA ASN A 255 -30.61 12.79 28.34
C ASN A 255 -30.18 11.54 27.56
N TYR A 256 -30.14 11.58 26.23
CA TYR A 256 -29.62 10.47 25.43
C TYR A 256 -28.49 10.93 24.52
N LEU A 257 -27.54 10.03 24.26
CA LEU A 257 -26.45 10.23 23.32
C LEU A 257 -26.30 9.02 22.40
N LEU A 258 -25.73 9.26 21.22
CA LEU A 258 -25.46 8.26 20.21
C LEU A 258 -23.95 8.00 20.15
N MET A 259 -23.55 6.73 20.21
CA MET A 259 -22.20 6.31 19.85
C MET A 259 -22.24 5.39 18.63
N ALA A 260 -21.31 5.59 17.69
CA ALA A 260 -21.19 4.76 16.50
C ALA A 260 -19.75 4.71 16.00
N SER A 261 -19.41 3.68 15.22
CA SER A 261 -18.07 3.50 14.63
C SER A 261 -18.12 3.68 13.14
N CYS A 262 -17.31 4.61 12.61
CA CYS A 262 -17.29 4.92 11.18
C CYS A 262 -15.92 4.61 10.56
N TYR A 263 -15.87 4.47 9.24
CA TYR A 263 -14.63 4.36 8.48
C TYR A 263 -13.98 5.72 8.27
N SER A 264 -14.76 6.73 7.87
CA SER A 264 -14.30 8.12 7.82
C SER A 264 -15.37 9.07 8.34
N VAL A 265 -14.91 10.19 8.90
CA VAL A 265 -15.76 11.28 9.38
C VAL A 265 -15.17 12.59 8.89
N GLU A 266 -15.99 13.37 8.19
CA GLU A 266 -15.65 14.69 7.67
C GLU A 266 -16.64 15.72 8.20
N TYR A 267 -16.14 16.88 8.65
CA TYR A 267 -16.97 17.97 9.14
C TYR A 267 -16.93 19.15 8.19
N ASN A 268 -18.11 19.58 7.75
CA ASN A 268 -18.28 20.78 6.95
C ASN A 268 -18.60 21.96 7.88
N TYR A 269 -17.61 22.84 8.05
CA TYR A 269 -17.71 24.02 8.91
C TYR A 269 -18.74 25.05 8.43
N THR A 270 -18.99 25.17 7.12
CA THR A 270 -19.92 26.16 6.55
C THR A 270 -21.37 25.78 6.81
N ASN A 271 -21.68 24.50 6.66
CA ASN A 271 -23.05 24.00 6.78
C ASN A 271 -23.36 23.40 8.16
N HIS A 272 -22.35 23.31 9.04
CA HIS A 272 -22.46 22.62 10.34
C HIS A 272 -22.93 21.17 10.20
N ILE A 273 -22.34 20.44 9.25
CA ILE A 273 -22.73 19.07 8.89
C ILE A 273 -21.57 18.12 9.12
N ILE A 274 -21.84 16.97 9.76
CA ILE A 274 -20.89 15.86 9.85
C ILE A 274 -21.32 14.77 8.87
N ASN A 275 -20.43 14.40 7.96
CA ASN A 275 -20.58 13.27 7.05
C ASN A 275 -19.79 12.08 7.59
N GLY A 276 -20.46 10.96 7.85
CA GLY A 276 -19.84 9.70 8.24
C GLY A 276 -20.00 8.65 7.13
N THR A 277 -18.92 7.96 6.78
CA THR A 277 -18.95 6.86 5.80
C THR A 277 -18.79 5.51 6.51
N ASP A 278 -19.53 4.50 6.03
CA ASP A 278 -19.47 3.12 6.54
C ASP A 278 -19.58 3.05 8.09
N CYS A 279 -20.63 3.66 8.63
CA CYS A 279 -20.89 3.68 10.06
C CYS A 279 -21.67 2.43 10.52
N ILE A 280 -21.21 1.85 11.63
CA ILE A 280 -21.69 0.61 12.24
C ILE A 280 -21.77 0.76 13.76
N ASN A 281 -22.39 -0.22 14.44
CA ASN A 281 -22.49 -0.28 15.89
C ASN A 281 -23.16 0.95 16.52
N GLY A 282 -24.23 1.45 15.88
CA GLY A 282 -24.99 2.57 16.40
C GLY A 282 -25.74 2.18 17.66
N THR A 283 -25.38 2.84 18.77
CA THR A 283 -26.00 2.58 20.07
C THR A 283 -26.35 3.85 20.80
N ILE A 284 -27.49 3.81 21.48
CA ILE A 284 -28.02 4.91 22.27
C ILE A 284 -27.69 4.63 23.74
N TYR A 285 -27.18 5.64 24.42
CA TYR A 285 -26.85 5.59 25.85
C TYR A 285 -27.58 6.69 26.60
N SER A 286 -27.90 6.43 27.87
CA SER A 286 -28.34 7.48 28.79
C SER A 286 -27.16 8.34 29.21
N LEU A 287 -27.39 9.65 29.34
CA LEU A 287 -26.38 10.60 29.80
C LEU A 287 -25.91 10.32 31.24
N ASP A 288 -26.68 9.54 32.02
CA ASP A 288 -26.34 9.18 33.40
C ASP A 288 -25.35 8.01 33.47
N ASP A 289 -25.28 7.19 32.44
CA ASP A 289 -24.32 6.09 32.34
C ASP A 289 -22.92 6.55 31.91
N VAL A 290 -22.81 7.80 31.43
CA VAL A 290 -21.57 8.34 30.87
C VAL A 290 -20.84 9.22 31.90
N PRO A 291 -19.54 8.96 32.18
CA PRO A 291 -18.76 9.76 33.12
C PRO A 291 -18.71 11.25 32.73
N LYS A 292 -18.89 12.14 33.71
CA LYS A 292 -18.84 13.61 33.55
C LYS A 292 -17.74 14.22 34.44
N PRO A 293 -17.08 15.32 34.04
CA PRO A 293 -17.30 16.12 32.83
C PRO A 293 -16.57 15.62 31.57
N SER A 294 -15.66 14.66 31.75
CA SER A 294 -14.89 14.04 30.67
C SER A 294 -14.69 12.56 30.97
N MET A 295 -14.50 11.74 29.94
CA MET A 295 -14.17 10.32 30.08
C MET A 295 -12.79 10.00 29.51
N THR A 296 -12.16 8.96 30.06
CA THR A 296 -10.94 8.39 29.47
C THR A 296 -11.29 7.45 28.33
N PHE A 297 -10.35 7.21 27.41
CA PHE A 297 -10.56 6.26 26.33
C PHE A 297 -10.90 4.84 26.83
N LYS A 298 -10.28 4.39 27.93
CA LYS A 298 -10.63 3.10 28.57
C LYS A 298 -12.08 3.04 29.01
N GLN A 299 -12.61 4.13 29.59
CA GLN A 299 -14.02 4.21 29.95
C GLN A 299 -14.91 4.18 28.69
N TYR A 300 -14.55 4.93 27.65
CA TYR A 300 -15.25 4.95 26.37
C TYR A 300 -15.33 3.56 25.74
N TRP A 301 -14.21 2.85 25.59
CA TRP A 301 -14.19 1.52 24.99
C TRP A 301 -15.00 0.49 25.79
N ASN A 302 -14.94 0.57 27.12
CA ASN A 302 -15.75 -0.30 28.00
C ASN A 302 -17.26 -0.03 27.85
N LEU A 303 -17.68 1.21 27.59
CA LEU A 303 -19.08 1.55 27.28
C LEU A 303 -19.50 0.97 25.93
N THR A 304 -18.68 1.16 24.89
CA THR A 304 -18.96 0.63 23.54
C THR A 304 -18.99 -0.91 23.50
N GLY A 305 -18.32 -1.59 24.44
CA GLY A 305 -18.33 -3.05 24.52
C GLY A 305 -19.59 -3.67 25.16
N LYS A 306 -20.39 -2.90 25.90
CA LYS A 306 -21.52 -3.40 26.72
C LYS A 306 -22.90 -3.00 26.18
N TRP A 307 -23.13 -3.21 24.88
CA TRP A 307 -24.34 -2.87 24.11
C TRP A 307 -25.64 -2.88 24.94
N ARG A 308 -26.37 -1.75 24.95
CA ARG A 308 -27.66 -1.63 25.67
C ARG A 308 -28.82 -1.44 24.69
N GLU A 309 -28.79 -0.39 23.90
CA GLU A 309 -29.88 -0.02 23.01
C GLU A 309 -29.37 0.24 21.60
N VAL A 310 -29.71 -0.64 20.66
CA VAL A 310 -29.38 -0.47 19.23
C VAL A 310 -30.31 0.59 18.63
N VAL A 311 -29.78 1.43 17.75
CA VAL A 311 -30.55 2.49 17.09
C VAL A 311 -31.76 1.95 16.32
N ASP A 312 -31.59 0.84 15.61
CA ASP A 312 -32.64 0.12 14.90
C ASP A 312 -32.66 -1.35 15.34
N PRO A 313 -33.43 -1.70 16.40
CA PRO A 313 -33.38 -3.03 17.00
C PRO A 313 -34.10 -4.10 16.17
N ILE A 314 -35.04 -3.72 15.30
CA ILE A 314 -35.89 -4.67 14.57
C ILE A 314 -35.21 -5.07 13.25
N ASP A 315 -34.94 -4.09 12.40
CA ASP A 315 -34.50 -4.36 11.03
C ASP A 315 -32.99 -4.20 10.85
N GLN A 316 -32.31 -3.53 11.79
CA GLN A 316 -30.89 -3.15 11.70
C GLN A 316 -30.52 -2.59 10.31
N LYS A 317 -31.39 -1.77 9.72
CA LYS A 317 -31.16 -1.15 8.41
C LYS A 317 -30.16 -0.01 8.51
N PHE A 318 -30.20 0.74 9.61
CA PHE A 318 -29.38 1.94 9.83
C PHE A 318 -28.47 1.76 11.03
N LEU A 319 -27.18 2.07 10.85
CA LEU A 319 -26.11 1.82 11.82
C LEU A 319 -26.13 0.39 12.40
N PRO A 320 -26.17 -0.64 11.53
CA PRO A 320 -26.22 -2.04 11.93
C PRO A 320 -25.05 -2.43 12.83
N MET A 321 -25.25 -3.49 13.63
CA MET A 321 -24.15 -4.12 14.34
C MET A 321 -23.19 -4.79 13.36
N GLN A 322 -21.91 -4.79 13.69
CA GLN A 322 -20.89 -5.47 12.88
C GLN A 322 -21.23 -6.95 12.64
N SER A 323 -21.74 -7.64 13.66
CA SER A 323 -22.08 -9.06 13.62
C SER A 323 -23.12 -9.41 12.56
N THR A 324 -24.05 -8.50 12.26
CA THR A 324 -25.10 -8.73 11.26
C THR A 324 -24.62 -8.49 9.84
N LEU A 325 -23.57 -7.68 9.65
CA LEU A 325 -22.93 -7.42 8.36
C LEU A 325 -21.87 -8.45 7.97
N THR A 326 -21.38 -9.24 8.92
CA THR A 326 -20.26 -10.17 8.69
C THR A 326 -20.62 -11.26 7.69
N ILE A 327 -19.78 -11.40 6.66
CA ILE A 327 -19.84 -12.44 5.62
C ILE A 327 -18.96 -13.61 6.07
N TYR A 328 -17.70 -13.33 6.38
CA TYR A 328 -16.72 -14.32 6.84
C TYR A 328 -16.00 -13.83 8.08
N ASN A 329 -15.99 -14.65 9.13
CA ASN A 329 -15.32 -14.31 10.39
C ASN A 329 -13.80 -14.33 10.27
N HIS A 330 -13.26 -15.16 9.38
CA HIS A 330 -11.82 -15.43 9.28
C HIS A 330 -11.41 -15.74 7.85
N SER A 331 -10.60 -14.87 7.25
CA SER A 331 -10.03 -15.02 5.92
C SER A 331 -8.58 -14.54 5.91
N ARG A 332 -7.75 -15.12 5.05
CA ARG A 332 -6.36 -14.67 4.85
C ARG A 332 -6.36 -13.42 3.97
N LEU A 333 -5.77 -12.34 4.43
CA LEU A 333 -5.60 -11.14 3.62
C LEU A 333 -4.38 -11.28 2.74
N TYR A 334 -4.54 -11.01 1.45
CA TYR A 334 -3.45 -10.88 0.49
C TYR A 334 -3.47 -9.50 -0.16
N ILE A 335 -2.30 -8.96 -0.48
CA ILE A 335 -2.20 -7.67 -1.18
C ILE A 335 -2.83 -7.74 -2.59
N ASN A 336 -2.64 -8.86 -3.29
CA ASN A 336 -3.18 -9.18 -4.62
C ASN A 336 -3.41 -10.71 -4.71
N LEU A 337 -3.82 -11.22 -5.88
CA LEU A 337 -4.05 -12.66 -6.09
C LEU A 337 -2.84 -13.56 -5.80
N GLU A 338 -1.62 -13.03 -5.97
CA GLU A 338 -0.37 -13.78 -5.79
C GLU A 338 0.23 -13.60 -4.39
N GLY A 339 -0.27 -12.65 -3.60
CA GLY A 339 0.30 -12.28 -2.30
C GLY A 339 1.69 -11.64 -2.40
N CYS A 340 2.06 -11.08 -3.55
CA CYS A 340 3.43 -10.65 -3.79
C CYS A 340 3.56 -9.44 -4.71
N VAL A 341 4.59 -8.62 -4.48
CA VAL A 341 4.93 -7.42 -5.24
C VAL A 341 6.34 -7.51 -5.80
N ASN A 342 6.51 -7.17 -7.08
CA ASN A 342 7.80 -7.20 -7.78
C ASN A 342 8.67 -5.95 -7.56
N THR A 343 8.40 -5.16 -6.50
CA THR A 343 9.11 -3.90 -6.23
C THR A 343 9.90 -3.98 -4.92
N LEU A 344 11.12 -3.44 -4.90
CA LEU A 344 11.96 -3.24 -3.71
C LEU A 344 11.64 -1.97 -2.91
N ARG A 345 10.43 -1.45 -3.03
CA ARG A 345 10.07 -0.11 -2.50
C ARG A 345 9.56 -0.15 -1.05
N GLY A 346 9.67 -1.29 -0.36
CA GLY A 346 9.10 -1.44 0.98
C GLY A 346 7.57 -1.46 0.97
N GLU A 347 6.94 -1.82 -0.15
CA GLU A 347 5.47 -1.82 -0.28
C GLU A 347 4.83 -2.78 0.72
N CYS A 348 5.48 -3.92 1.01
CA CYS A 348 4.93 -4.87 1.96
C CYS A 348 5.04 -4.40 3.42
N MET A 349 6.08 -3.63 3.75
CA MET A 349 6.17 -2.95 5.04
C MET A 349 5.07 -1.90 5.20
N GLN A 350 4.82 -1.11 4.16
CA GLN A 350 3.71 -0.14 4.15
C GLN A 350 2.35 -0.83 4.24
N PHE A 351 2.19 -1.97 3.57
CA PHE A 351 0.99 -2.79 3.64
C PHE A 351 0.76 -3.31 5.06
N LEU A 352 1.79 -3.82 5.73
CA LEU A 352 1.72 -4.24 7.13
C LEU A 352 1.35 -3.07 8.06
N HIS A 353 1.90 -1.88 7.85
CA HIS A 353 1.58 -0.72 8.67
C HIS A 353 0.11 -0.27 8.51
N SER A 354 -0.41 -0.28 7.28
CA SER A 354 -1.77 0.16 6.98
C SER A 354 -2.84 -0.89 7.32
N HIS A 355 -2.57 -2.17 7.06
CA HIS A 355 -3.54 -3.26 7.17
C HIS A 355 -3.30 -4.19 8.37
N GLY A 356 -2.14 -4.11 9.03
CA GLY A 356 -1.73 -5.07 10.06
C GLY A 356 -2.16 -4.75 11.49
N ARG A 357 -2.88 -3.66 11.76
CA ARG A 357 -3.34 -3.36 13.14
C ARG A 357 -4.46 -4.32 13.51
N ASP A 358 -4.20 -5.21 14.47
CA ASP A 358 -5.13 -6.25 14.93
C ASP A 358 -5.89 -5.90 16.23
N GLY A 359 -5.64 -4.70 16.75
CA GLY A 359 -6.29 -4.18 17.96
C GLY A 359 -5.66 -4.63 19.27
N LYS A 360 -4.50 -5.32 19.23
CA LYS A 360 -3.72 -5.59 20.45
C LYS A 360 -3.32 -4.28 21.14
N ASN A 361 -3.20 -4.32 22.47
CA ASN A 361 -2.88 -3.17 23.33
C ASN A 361 -3.88 -2.00 23.23
N ASP A 362 -5.18 -2.32 23.15
CA ASP A 362 -6.28 -1.34 23.06
C ASP A 362 -6.12 -0.35 21.89
N THR A 363 -5.53 -0.81 20.79
CA THR A 363 -5.43 -0.03 19.55
C THR A 363 -6.64 -0.29 18.66
N ALA A 364 -6.92 0.61 17.74
CA ALA A 364 -7.95 0.36 16.75
C ALA A 364 -7.52 -0.71 15.73
N GLN A 365 -8.46 -1.57 15.37
CA GLN A 365 -8.28 -2.53 14.29
C GLN A 365 -8.28 -1.82 12.93
N SER A 366 -7.35 -2.19 12.05
CA SER A 366 -7.31 -1.65 10.69
C SER A 366 -8.57 -2.07 9.92
N LYS A 367 -9.34 -1.08 9.44
CA LYS A 367 -10.47 -1.24 8.55
C LYS A 367 -10.12 -0.73 7.16
N TYR A 368 -10.46 -1.48 6.12
CA TYR A 368 -10.12 -1.10 4.74
C TYR A 368 -11.04 -1.80 3.73
N PRO A 369 -11.25 -1.19 2.54
CA PRO A 369 -11.95 -1.86 1.46
C PRO A 369 -11.16 -3.08 0.97
N CYS A 370 -11.85 -4.17 0.71
CA CYS A 370 -11.28 -5.42 0.23
C CYS A 370 -12.27 -6.15 -0.70
N PHE A 371 -11.74 -7.13 -1.41
CA PHE A 371 -12.50 -7.96 -2.35
C PHE A 371 -12.51 -9.40 -1.85
N TYR A 372 -13.67 -10.04 -1.98
CA TYR A 372 -13.90 -11.40 -1.52
C TYR A 372 -14.53 -12.24 -2.64
N ASN A 373 -14.43 -13.56 -2.49
CA ASN A 373 -15.10 -14.53 -3.35
C ASN A 373 -16.32 -15.08 -2.59
N LYS A 374 -17.51 -15.04 -3.19
CA LYS A 374 -18.76 -15.52 -2.56
C LYS A 374 -18.76 -17.02 -2.23
N ASN A 375 -17.96 -17.79 -2.95
CA ASN A 375 -17.91 -19.24 -2.84
C ASN A 375 -16.69 -19.73 -2.02
N ASN A 376 -15.78 -18.84 -1.63
CA ASN A 376 -14.56 -19.22 -0.94
C ASN A 376 -14.13 -18.19 0.10
N ASN A 377 -14.07 -18.62 1.37
CA ASN A 377 -13.65 -17.80 2.50
C ASN A 377 -12.13 -17.83 2.76
N PHE A 378 -11.36 -18.60 1.98
CA PHE A 378 -9.94 -18.85 2.23
C PHE A 378 -9.10 -17.57 2.15
N MET A 379 -9.36 -16.74 1.14
CA MET A 379 -8.56 -15.55 0.85
C MET A 379 -9.42 -14.34 0.49
N VAL A 380 -8.98 -13.18 0.95
CA VAL A 380 -9.47 -11.86 0.54
C VAL A 380 -8.33 -11.00 0.04
N ILE A 381 -8.65 -10.07 -0.84
CA ILE A 381 -7.65 -9.31 -1.58
C ILE A 381 -7.83 -7.81 -1.32
N ALA A 382 -6.75 -7.10 -1.02
CA ALA A 382 -6.79 -5.65 -0.85
C ALA A 382 -6.83 -4.91 -2.20
N ARG A 383 -5.99 -5.30 -3.17
CA ARG A 383 -5.90 -4.67 -4.49
C ARG A 383 -6.44 -5.60 -5.57
N TYR A 384 -7.64 -5.32 -6.06
CA TYR A 384 -8.24 -6.04 -7.19
C TYR A 384 -8.88 -5.03 -8.14
N ASN A 385 -8.42 -5.00 -9.39
CA ASN A 385 -8.98 -4.10 -10.41
C ASN A 385 -8.92 -4.78 -11.78
N LEU A 386 -10.02 -5.44 -12.15
CA LEU A 386 -10.12 -6.12 -13.45
C LEU A 386 -10.12 -5.16 -14.64
N GLU A 387 -10.63 -3.94 -14.49
CA GLU A 387 -10.65 -2.97 -15.59
C GLU A 387 -9.23 -2.54 -15.96
N LYS A 388 -8.41 -2.26 -14.95
CA LYS A 388 -6.99 -1.97 -15.12
C LYS A 388 -6.26 -3.16 -15.75
N THR A 389 -6.44 -4.37 -15.21
CA THR A 389 -5.82 -5.59 -15.76
C THR A 389 -6.23 -5.84 -17.21
N ARG A 390 -7.50 -5.62 -17.57
CA ARG A 390 -7.99 -5.72 -18.94
C ARG A 390 -7.29 -4.72 -19.87
N LYS A 391 -7.20 -3.44 -19.46
CA LYS A 391 -6.53 -2.41 -20.27
C LYS A 391 -5.06 -2.73 -20.49
N GLU A 392 -4.36 -3.13 -19.44
CA GLU A 392 -2.95 -3.52 -19.50
C GLU A 392 -2.74 -4.73 -20.41
N LEU A 393 -3.60 -5.76 -20.31
CA LEU A 393 -3.56 -6.93 -21.18
C LEU A 393 -3.76 -6.57 -22.66
N ILE A 394 -4.75 -5.73 -22.96
CA ILE A 394 -5.05 -5.30 -24.34
C ILE A 394 -3.85 -4.58 -24.94
N ILE A 395 -3.30 -3.58 -24.23
CA ILE A 395 -2.16 -2.79 -24.71
C ILE A 395 -0.93 -3.68 -24.90
N ALA A 396 -0.63 -4.53 -23.91
CA ALA A 396 0.52 -5.42 -23.95
C ALA A 396 0.48 -6.41 -25.11
N LEU A 397 -0.71 -6.94 -25.45
CA LEU A 397 -0.86 -7.86 -26.57
C LEU A 397 -0.91 -7.12 -27.91
N SER A 398 -1.63 -6.00 -27.99
CA SER A 398 -1.86 -5.29 -29.25
C SER A 398 -0.58 -4.68 -29.83
N VAL A 399 0.26 -4.07 -28.99
CA VAL A 399 1.43 -3.30 -29.47
C VAL A 399 2.46 -4.19 -30.18
N PRO A 400 2.96 -5.29 -29.60
CA PRO A 400 3.90 -6.18 -30.30
C PRO A 400 3.26 -6.91 -31.48
N SER A 401 1.98 -7.27 -31.40
CA SER A 401 1.27 -7.90 -32.53
C SER A 401 1.17 -6.97 -33.73
N VAL A 402 0.88 -5.68 -33.55
CA VAL A 402 0.85 -4.70 -34.64
C VAL A 402 2.25 -4.53 -35.24
N PHE A 403 3.29 -4.38 -34.42
CA PHE A 403 4.66 -4.27 -34.92
C PHE A 403 5.12 -5.52 -35.68
N PHE A 404 4.74 -6.70 -35.20
CA PHE A 404 4.99 -7.96 -35.89
C PHE A 404 4.31 -8.00 -37.26
N VAL A 405 3.00 -7.73 -37.33
CA VAL A 405 2.23 -7.80 -38.58
C VAL A 405 2.72 -6.78 -39.59
N VAL A 406 2.92 -5.52 -39.18
CA VAL A 406 3.43 -4.47 -40.07
C VAL A 406 4.82 -4.83 -40.60
N SER A 407 5.73 -5.27 -39.73
CA SER A 407 7.10 -5.61 -40.14
C SER A 407 7.17 -6.89 -40.98
N PHE A 408 6.27 -7.83 -40.76
CA PHE A 408 6.17 -9.03 -41.58
C PHE A 408 5.64 -8.70 -42.98
N ILE A 409 4.59 -7.88 -43.07
CA ILE A 409 4.03 -7.44 -44.36
C ILE A 409 5.07 -6.65 -45.16
N THR A 410 5.82 -5.73 -44.53
CA THR A 410 6.88 -4.99 -45.22
C THR A 410 7.98 -5.92 -45.74
N LEU A 411 8.37 -6.94 -44.98
CA LEU A 411 9.32 -7.96 -45.45
C LEU A 411 8.77 -8.75 -46.65
N CYS A 412 7.50 -9.17 -46.62
CA CYS A 412 6.87 -9.85 -47.76
C CYS A 412 6.88 -8.96 -49.02
N ILE A 413 6.56 -7.67 -48.88
CA ILE A 413 6.59 -6.71 -49.99
C ILE A 413 8.02 -6.55 -50.51
N ILE A 414 9.03 -6.43 -49.63
CA ILE A 414 10.43 -6.31 -50.04
C ILE A 414 10.91 -7.58 -50.75
N MET A 415 10.54 -8.77 -50.25
CA MET A 415 10.87 -10.04 -50.90
C MET A 415 10.27 -10.14 -52.32
N GLN A 416 9.07 -9.61 -52.54
CA GLN A 416 8.44 -9.60 -53.86
C GLN A 416 8.97 -8.50 -54.79
N SER A 417 9.43 -7.39 -54.22
CA SER A 417 9.86 -6.20 -54.98
C SER A 417 11.36 -6.13 -55.24
N VAL A 418 12.22 -6.82 -54.49
CA VAL A 418 13.68 -6.78 -54.69
C VAL A 418 14.15 -8.03 -55.44
N ARG A 419 14.82 -7.82 -56.58
CA ARG A 419 15.51 -8.88 -57.33
C ARG A 419 17.02 -8.68 -57.20
N VAL A 420 17.74 -9.80 -57.11
CA VAL A 420 19.20 -9.82 -57.22
C VAL A 420 19.53 -10.02 -58.70
N ASP A 421 20.06 -8.99 -59.35
CA ASP A 421 20.56 -9.08 -60.73
C ASP A 421 21.93 -9.77 -60.76
N ASP A 422 22.38 -10.20 -61.94
CA ASP A 422 23.63 -10.94 -62.18
C ASP A 422 24.89 -10.23 -61.65
N ASP A 423 24.82 -8.91 -61.42
CA ASP A 423 25.84 -8.09 -60.76
C ASP A 423 25.91 -8.27 -59.22
N THR A 424 25.11 -9.17 -58.64
CA THR A 424 24.93 -9.38 -57.18
C THR A 424 24.46 -8.14 -56.41
N ARG A 425 23.84 -7.18 -57.11
CA ARG A 425 23.27 -5.95 -56.53
C ARG A 425 21.75 -6.11 -56.34
N MET A 426 21.25 -5.66 -55.18
CA MET A 426 19.81 -5.61 -54.90
C MET A 426 19.19 -4.40 -55.61
N ARG A 427 18.27 -4.64 -56.56
CA ARG A 427 17.47 -3.61 -57.22
C ARG A 427 15.98 -3.82 -56.95
N CYS A 428 15.26 -2.74 -56.79
CA CYS A 428 13.81 -2.77 -56.59
C CYS A 428 13.09 -2.74 -57.95
N LYS A 429 12.35 -3.80 -58.26
CA LYS A 429 11.61 -4.05 -59.50
C LYS A 429 10.53 -3.00 -59.77
N TYR A 430 9.91 -2.46 -58.73
CA TYR A 430 8.81 -1.49 -58.81
C TYR A 430 9.20 -0.07 -58.38
N CYS A 431 10.47 0.18 -58.03
CA CYS A 431 10.90 1.52 -57.62
C CYS A 431 11.20 2.45 -58.80
N CYS A 432 10.88 2.04 -60.04
CA CYS A 432 10.81 2.96 -61.17
C CYS A 432 9.39 3.49 -61.27
N THR A 433 9.09 4.63 -60.63
CA THR A 433 8.44 5.83 -61.23
C THR A 433 8.26 6.91 -60.13
N LYS A 434 8.69 8.13 -60.45
CA LYS A 434 8.74 9.38 -59.66
C LYS A 434 9.94 9.57 -58.71
N ASP A 435 11.11 9.76 -59.31
CA ASP A 435 11.94 10.91 -58.91
C ASP A 435 11.25 12.19 -59.42
N SER A 436 10.28 12.68 -58.66
CA SER A 436 9.85 14.08 -58.62
C SER A 436 8.84 14.25 -57.49
N ASP A 437 9.08 15.24 -56.64
CA ASP A 437 8.21 15.76 -55.58
C ASP A 437 8.26 15.07 -54.20
N LEU A 438 9.41 15.16 -53.51
CA LEU A 438 9.43 15.40 -52.05
C LEU A 438 10.80 15.89 -51.51
N THR A 439 11.48 16.79 -52.23
CA THR A 439 12.69 17.48 -51.72
C THR A 439 12.46 18.95 -51.41
N GLU A 440 11.20 19.40 -51.31
CA GLU A 440 10.83 20.73 -50.82
C GLU A 440 9.96 20.59 -49.56
N MET A 441 10.59 20.29 -48.43
CA MET A 441 10.05 20.68 -47.12
C MET A 441 11.13 20.66 -46.02
N MET A 442 12.41 20.90 -46.35
CA MET A 442 13.47 21.14 -45.36
C MET A 442 14.63 22.00 -45.90
N VAL A 443 14.35 23.05 -46.68
CA VAL A 443 15.28 24.17 -46.85
C VAL A 443 14.48 25.46 -47.02
N ASP A 444 13.97 25.99 -45.91
CA ASP A 444 13.78 27.44 -45.79
C ASP A 444 13.87 27.80 -44.31
N ASN A 445 15.10 27.93 -43.85
CA ASN A 445 15.49 29.04 -42.99
C ASN A 445 17.01 29.17 -42.97
N ASN A 446 17.44 30.39 -43.27
CA ASN A 446 18.78 30.97 -43.11
C ASN A 446 19.76 30.77 -44.26
N LYS A 447 19.51 31.49 -45.35
CA LYS A 447 20.57 32.25 -46.03
C LYS A 447 20.73 33.61 -45.36
N TYR A 448 21.83 33.80 -44.67
CA TYR A 448 22.59 35.05 -44.74
C TYR A 448 24.03 34.67 -45.11
N GLU A 449 24.42 35.06 -46.32
CA GLU A 449 25.81 35.04 -46.80
C GLU A 449 26.65 36.08 -46.05
N MET A 450 27.93 35.79 -45.81
CA MET A 450 29.08 36.48 -46.44
C MET A 450 30.40 36.07 -45.75
N SER A 451 31.34 35.51 -46.53
CA SER A 451 32.79 35.36 -46.25
C SER A 451 33.47 36.73 -46.03
N SER A 452 34.57 36.96 -45.29
CA SER A 452 35.90 36.32 -45.19
C SER A 452 36.72 37.01 -44.03
N PRO A 453 38.08 36.96 -43.90
CA PRO A 453 38.86 36.26 -42.85
C PRO A 453 39.73 37.19 -41.93
N GLU A 454 40.70 36.60 -41.19
CA GLU A 454 41.81 37.20 -40.39
C GLU A 454 41.47 37.67 -38.94
N SER A 455 42.32 37.61 -37.90
CA SER A 455 43.75 37.31 -37.74
C SER A 455 44.09 36.84 -36.29
N ASP A 456 45.31 36.31 -36.12
CA ASP A 456 46.22 36.36 -34.95
C ASP A 456 45.90 35.77 -33.55
N ARG A 457 46.56 34.62 -33.29
CA ARG A 457 47.64 34.38 -32.28
C ARG A 457 47.36 34.57 -30.74
N PRO A 458 48.23 34.03 -29.84
CA PRO A 458 47.91 33.06 -28.75
C PRO A 458 48.09 33.74 -27.35
N PRO A 459 48.36 33.13 -26.14
CA PRO A 459 48.82 31.76 -25.78
C PRO A 459 48.40 31.18 -24.37
N LYS A 460 49.08 30.09 -23.98
CA LYS A 460 49.35 29.52 -22.61
C LYS A 460 48.34 28.48 -22.10
N ARG A 461 48.68 27.18 -21.92
CA ARG A 461 49.74 26.45 -21.16
C ARG A 461 49.40 26.27 -19.67
N PHE A 462 49.28 25.02 -19.24
CA PHE A 462 49.93 24.31 -18.10
C PHE A 462 49.13 23.00 -17.80
N GLU A 463 49.65 21.80 -18.08
CA GLU A 463 50.41 20.90 -17.16
C GLU A 463 49.66 20.61 -15.84
N LYS A 464 49.48 19.40 -15.29
CA LYS A 464 50.15 18.07 -15.23
C LYS A 464 49.07 17.10 -14.63
N ARG A 465 49.14 15.76 -14.68
CA ARG A 465 50.14 14.85 -14.09
C ARG A 465 49.68 13.37 -14.30
N TYR A 466 50.61 12.50 -14.74
CA TYR A 466 50.98 11.11 -14.33
C TYR A 466 49.94 10.22 -13.61
N GLU A 467 49.91 8.89 -13.63
CA GLU A 467 50.60 7.70 -14.21
C GLU A 467 49.63 6.53 -13.83
N GLU A 468 49.50 5.40 -14.54
CA GLU A 468 50.28 4.19 -14.28
C GLU A 468 49.89 3.09 -15.29
N ASN A 469 50.89 2.24 -15.57
CA ASN A 469 50.94 1.13 -16.51
C ASN A 469 50.04 -0.07 -16.11
N PHE A 470 49.70 -0.93 -17.09
CA PHE A 470 50.22 -2.31 -17.13
C PHE A 470 49.92 -2.98 -18.49
N LYS A 471 50.98 -3.50 -19.14
CA LYS A 471 50.96 -4.33 -20.35
C LYS A 471 50.70 -5.80 -19.99
N CYS A 472 49.89 -6.48 -20.79
CA CYS A 472 49.79 -7.94 -20.85
C CYS A 472 50.87 -8.55 -21.76
N HIS A 473 51.29 -9.76 -21.40
CA HIS A 473 52.01 -10.70 -22.25
C HIS A 473 51.18 -11.17 -23.43
#